data_AF-A0A8T4D315-F1
#
_entry.id   AF-A0A8T4D315-F1
#
_cell.length_a   1.000
_cell.length_b   1.000
_cell.length_c   1.000
_cell.angle_alpha   90.00
_cell.angle_beta   90.00
_cell.angle_gamma   90.00
#
_symmetry.space_group_name_H-M   'P 1'
#
loop_
_entity.id
_entity.type
_entity.pdbx_description
1 polymer ?
#
loop_
_entity_poly.entity_id
_entity_poly.type
_entity_poly.pdbx_seq_one_letter_code
_entity_poly.pdbx_strand_id
1 'polypeptide(L)'
;MKKKVVVLATEDDLSVDLTLHDFSAALLAEFAEKVVRPYYSSNMSDAVKDLMQKAIREETFVLSHVKLVKSGSNSIKNIKKGIG
;
A
#
# COMPACT_ATOMS: atom_id res chain seq x y z
N MET A 1 -15.52 33.46 20.76
CA MET A 1 -15.49 32.02 20.40
C MET A 1 -14.05 31.66 20.07
N LYS A 2 -13.39 30.81 20.87
CA LYS A 2 -11.99 30.41 20.64
C LYS A 2 -11.97 29.28 19.60
N LYS A 3 -11.39 29.53 18.42
CA LYS A 3 -11.19 28.49 17.40
C LYS A 3 -10.22 27.45 17.96
N LYS A 4 -10.69 26.22 18.16
CA LYS A 4 -9.86 25.08 18.55
C LYS A 4 -9.07 24.69 17.30
N VAL A 5 -7.79 25.03 17.26
CA VAL A 5 -6.87 24.58 16.22
C VAL A 5 -6.71 23.07 16.41
N VAL A 6 -7.33 22.29 15.52
CA VAL A 6 -7.07 20.85 15.42
C VAL A 6 -5.69 20.74 14.78
N VAL A 7 -4.68 20.49 15.61
CA VAL A 7 -3.35 20.13 15.14
C VAL A 7 -3.52 18.80 14.40
N LEU A 8 -3.29 18.82 13.09
CA LEU A 8 -3.23 17.62 12.27
C LEU A 8 -2.13 16.74 12.85
N ALA A 9 -2.49 15.56 13.35
CA ALA A 9 -1.55 14.57 13.87
C ALA A 9 -0.41 14.39 12.86
N THR A 10 0.83 14.48 13.33
CA THR A 10 2.01 14.28 12.47
C THR A 10 2.07 12.80 12.04
N GLU A 11 2.70 12.47 10.91
CA GLU A 11 2.76 11.07 10.43
C GLU A 11 3.33 10.11 11.49
N ASP A 12 4.21 10.61 12.35
CA ASP A 12 4.76 9.89 13.50
C ASP A 12 3.71 9.55 14.56
N ASP A 13 2.72 10.42 14.81
CA ASP A 13 1.60 10.15 15.74
C ASP A 13 0.65 9.06 15.21
N LEU A 14 0.69 8.78 13.91
CA LEU A 14 -0.10 7.74 13.24
C LEU A 14 0.70 6.45 13.02
N SER A 15 1.98 6.44 13.41
CA SER A 15 2.80 5.23 13.33
C SER A 15 2.25 4.18 14.29
N VAL A 16 2.03 2.98 13.78
CA VAL A 16 1.52 1.84 14.53
C VAL A 16 2.56 0.74 14.53
N ASP A 17 2.84 0.21 15.72
CA ASP A 17 3.69 -0.96 15.87
C ASP A 17 2.96 -2.20 15.36
N LEU A 18 3.48 -2.79 14.28
CA LEU A 18 2.99 -4.04 13.72
C LEU A 18 3.91 -5.17 14.16
N THR A 19 3.37 -6.10 14.95
CA THR A 19 4.06 -7.35 15.30
C THR A 19 3.43 -8.51 14.55
N LEU A 20 4.27 -9.30 13.88
CA LEU A 20 3.85 -10.50 13.17
C LEU A 20 4.18 -11.73 14.03
N HIS A 21 3.17 -12.56 14.28
CA HIS A 21 3.30 -13.79 15.06
C HIS A 21 3.29 -15.03 14.15
N ASP A 22 3.66 -16.17 14.73
CA ASP A 22 3.58 -17.50 14.09
C ASP A 22 4.46 -17.69 12.84
N PHE A 23 5.56 -16.94 12.75
CA PHE A 23 6.59 -17.18 11.75
C PHE A 23 7.54 -18.29 12.19
N SER A 24 7.78 -19.26 11.30
CA SER A 24 8.85 -20.25 11.50
C SER A 24 10.21 -19.55 11.57
N ALA A 25 11.01 -19.91 12.56
CA ALA A 25 12.38 -19.39 12.70
C ALA A 25 13.24 -19.68 11.45
N ALA A 26 13.04 -20.85 10.82
CA ALA A 26 13.75 -21.20 9.59
C ALA A 26 13.36 -20.27 8.43
N LEU A 27 12.07 -19.93 8.31
CA LEU A 27 11.58 -19.02 7.28
C LEU A 27 12.16 -17.61 7.48
N LEU A 28 12.19 -17.11 8.72
CA LEU A 28 12.78 -15.81 9.05
C LEU A 28 14.28 -15.77 8.76
N ALA A 29 15.00 -16.85 9.10
CA ALA A 29 16.43 -16.96 8.81
C ALA A 29 16.71 -16.96 7.30
N GLU A 30 15.95 -17.76 6.53
CA GLU A 30 16.09 -17.77 5.07
C GLU A 30 15.76 -16.42 4.44
N PHE A 31 14.71 -15.75 4.93
CA PHE A 31 14.35 -14.42 4.48
C PHE A 31 15.45 -13.39 4.79
N ALA A 32 16.02 -13.44 6.01
CA ALA A 32 17.13 -12.58 6.40
C ALA A 32 18.37 -12.77 5.50
N GLU A 33 18.75 -14.01 5.24
CA GLU A 33 19.93 -14.34 4.42
C GLU A 33 19.74 -14.03 2.93
N LYS A 34 18.60 -14.45 2.36
CA LYS A 34 18.39 -14.43 0.91
C LYS A 34 17.78 -13.14 0.40
N VAL A 35 17.03 -12.42 1.25
CA VAL A 35 16.27 -11.22 0.83
C VAL A 35 16.79 -9.98 1.54
N VAL A 36 16.92 -10.01 2.87
CA VAL A 36 17.28 -8.80 3.62
C VAL A 36 18.76 -8.43 3.43
N ARG A 37 19.68 -9.39 3.63
CA ARG A 37 21.12 -9.13 3.58
C ARG A 37 21.60 -8.55 2.23
N PRO A 38 21.17 -9.04 1.05
CA PRO A 38 21.71 -8.54 -0.21
C PRO A 38 21.23 -7.13 -0.59
N TYR A 39 20.08 -6.68 -0.07
CA TYR A 39 19.41 -5.46 -0.56
C TYR A 39 19.11 -4.41 0.51
N TYR A 40 19.12 -4.78 1.79
CA TYR A 40 18.66 -3.92 2.90
C TYR A 40 19.67 -3.84 4.05
N SER A 41 20.94 -4.13 3.81
CA SER A 41 22.01 -4.07 4.83
C SER A 41 21.68 -4.82 6.12
N SER A 42 20.96 -5.94 6.00
CA SER A 42 20.45 -6.75 7.12
C SER A 42 19.40 -6.05 8.01
N ASN A 43 18.79 -4.94 7.59
CA ASN A 43 17.68 -4.32 8.28
C ASN A 43 16.34 -4.96 7.88
N MET A 44 15.87 -5.89 8.73
CA MET A 44 14.59 -6.58 8.55
C MET A 44 13.39 -5.63 8.48
N SER A 45 13.40 -4.56 9.29
CA SER A 45 12.28 -3.61 9.35
C SER A 45 12.13 -2.87 8.03
N ASP A 46 13.24 -2.43 7.44
CA ASP A 46 13.23 -1.71 6.16
C ASP A 46 12.74 -2.60 5.02
N ALA A 47 13.16 -3.87 5.00
CA ALA A 47 12.70 -4.84 4.00
C ALA A 47 11.18 -5.07 4.08
N VAL A 48 10.63 -5.19 5.30
CA VAL A 48 9.19 -5.36 5.51
C VAL A 48 8.42 -4.09 5.14
N LYS A 49 8.91 -2.90 5.53
CA LYS A 49 8.28 -1.61 5.18
C LYS A 49 8.25 -1.40 3.66
N ASP A 50 9.34 -1.67 2.96
CA ASP A 50 9.40 -1.54 1.50
C ASP A 50 8.47 -2.56 0.81
N LEU A 51 8.39 -3.80 1.31
CA LEU A 51 7.43 -4.79 0.81
C LEU A 51 5.98 -4.28 0.91
N MET A 52 5.59 -3.73 2.06
CA MET A 52 4.26 -3.16 2.27
C MET A 52 4.00 -1.98 1.33
N GLN A 53 4.97 -1.08 1.18
CA GLN A 53 4.83 0.06 0.27
C GLN A 53 4.71 -0.37 -1.20
N LYS A 54 5.42 -1.43 -1.61
CA LYS A 54 5.29 -2.00 -2.96
C LYS A 54 3.91 -2.62 -3.16
N ALA A 55 3.41 -3.38 -2.20
CA ALA A 55 2.08 -3.98 -2.25
C ALA A 55 0.96 -2.92 -2.37
N ILE A 56 1.03 -1.84 -1.57
CA ILE A 56 0.07 -0.73 -1.64
C ILE A 56 0.14 -0.03 -3.01
N ARG A 57 1.34 0.20 -3.55
CA ARG A 57 1.51 0.80 -4.89
C ARG A 57 0.91 -0.07 -5.99
N GLU A 58 1.09 -1.38 -5.90
CA GLU A 58 0.51 -2.32 -6.86
C GLU A 58 -1.02 -2.33 -6.77
N GLU A 59 -1.58 -2.44 -5.56
CA GLU A 59 -3.02 -2.41 -5.33
C GLU A 59 -3.66 -1.12 -5.86
N THR A 60 -3.06 0.03 -5.53
CA THR A 60 -3.55 1.35 -5.99
C THR A 60 -3.47 1.48 -7.51
N PHE A 61 -2.41 0.98 -8.14
CA PHE A 61 -2.30 0.91 -9.59
C PHE A 61 -3.43 0.08 -10.21
N VAL A 62 -3.67 -1.15 -9.71
CA VAL A 62 -4.72 -2.04 -10.22
C VAL A 62 -6.11 -1.41 -10.06
N LEU A 63 -6.43 -0.86 -8.89
CA LEU A 63 -7.72 -0.23 -8.63
C LEU A 63 -7.95 1.02 -9.50
N SER A 64 -6.91 1.81 -9.75
CA SER A 64 -7.00 2.98 -10.64
C SER A 64 -7.26 2.56 -12.09
N HIS A 65 -6.60 1.52 -12.58
CA HIS A 65 -6.81 0.98 -13.94
C HIS A 65 -8.21 0.41 -14.12
N VAL A 66 -8.72 -0.35 -13.14
CA VAL A 66 -10.09 -0.88 -13.19
C VAL A 66 -11.13 0.26 -13.21
N LYS A 67 -10.93 1.32 -12.43
CA LYS A 67 -11.81 2.50 -12.44
C LYS A 67 -11.78 3.24 -13.78
N LEU A 68 -10.62 3.40 -14.41
CA LEU A 68 -10.50 4.05 -15.72
C LEU A 68 -11.22 3.26 -16.82
N VAL A 69 -11.07 1.93 -16.85
CA VAL A 69 -11.76 1.07 -17.82
C VAL A 69 -13.28 1.09 -17.63
N LYS A 70 -13.76 1.10 -16.38
CA LYS A 70 -15.20 1.16 -16.08
C LYS A 70 -15.81 2.52 -16.42
N SER A 71 -15.08 3.61 -16.20
CA SER A 71 -15.49 4.97 -16.58
C SER A 71 -15.56 5.14 -18.10
N GLY A 72 -14.53 4.70 -18.84
CA GLY A 72 -14.54 4.73 -20.30
C GLY A 72 -15.65 3.88 -20.93
N SER A 73 -15.93 2.71 -20.36
CA SER A 73 -17.00 1.82 -20.84
C SER A 73 -18.41 2.37 -20.59
N ASN A 74 -18.63 3.07 -19.48
CA ASN A 74 -19.92 3.71 -19.18
C ASN A 74 -20.18 4.93 -20.07
N SER A 75 -19.15 5.72 -20.39
CA SER A 75 -19.27 6.85 -21.32
C SER A 75 -19.66 6.39 -22.73
N ILE A 76 -19.09 5.28 -23.24
CA ILE A 76 -19.43 4.73 -24.56
C ILE A 76 -20.88 4.21 -24.61
N LYS A 77 -21.38 3.59 -23.53
CA LYS A 77 -22.76 3.09 -23.45
C LYS A 77 -23.79 4.24 -23.44
N ASN A 78 -23.48 5.35 -22.77
CA ASN A 78 -24.36 6.51 -22.71
C ASN A 78 -24.46 7.26 -24.05
N ILE A 79 -23.40 7.26 -24.86
CA ILE A 79 -23.43 7.83 -26.22
C ILE A 79 -24.31 7.00 -27.15
N LYS A 80 -24.27 5.65 -27.06
CA LYS A 80 -25.12 4.78 -27.91
C LYS A 80 -26.61 4.81 -27.56
N LYS A 81 -26.98 5.25 -26.35
CA LYS A 81 -28.38 5.27 -25.89
C LYS A 81 -29.14 6.56 -26.27
N GLY A 82 -28.44 7.58 -26.76
CA GLY A 82 -29.01 8.88 -27.15
C GLY A 82 -29.14 9.14 -28.65
N ILE A 83 -28.95 8.11 -29.49
CA ILE A 83 -29.07 8.19 -30.97
C ILE A 83 -30.20 7.26 -31.47
N GLY A 84 -31.25 7.10 -30.68
CA GLY A 84 -32.45 6.32 -31.01
C GLY A 84 -33.70 7.14 -30.78
#